data_AF-A0A1E5T2W1-F1
#
_entry.id   AF-A0A1E5T2W1-F1
#
_cell.length_a   1.000
_cell.length_b   1.000
_cell.length_c   1.000
_cell.angle_alpha   90.00
_cell.angle_beta   90.00
_cell.angle_gamma   90.00
#
_symmetry.space_group_name_H-M   'P 1'
#
loop_
_entity.id
_entity.type
_entity.pdbx_description
1 polymer ?
#
loop_
_entity_poly.entity_id
_entity_poly.type
_entity_poly.pdbx_seq_one_letter_code
_entity_poly.pdbx_strand_id
1 'polypeptide(L)'
;MKKRFLALNILFFTVVGCLSPEKKSENQLPDELKANWTAAPNIDVDKINSDLVDGKKTIDVGIYFPSNFDQNFEKVTLDKMMASFKAAKEIYAPTDVQLNLLWVKTGPINPDYFSIESNKVPTVPRTEYANMYVHSKRHPSVPTQRTLDAFNHIIEPHKDNSRTIYLVVLQEVFYPFLAVAEGRNWMTKAVRTGGMSFPTYSFVNTLPKRFRGVMTITNLSRPDRLRSTIAHEIGHKAMNVSHEYMDTDPENEIFAEGGLMLYGAGEEIPSGEAGRWHLERLHLSPFIYRLNSDGQKIWNEDYREGGHYYDPIYGDKVRYFDSKPPIKEDW
;
A
#
# COMPACT_ATOMS: atom_id res chain seq x y z
N MET A 1 83.94 -9.21 5.83
CA MET A 1 82.67 -9.82 6.26
C MET A 1 81.66 -8.73 6.60
N LYS A 2 80.54 -8.71 5.88
CA LYS A 2 79.20 -8.14 6.18
C LYS A 2 79.05 -6.64 6.58
N LYS A 3 78.51 -5.88 5.61
CA LYS A 3 77.71 -4.64 5.76
C LYS A 3 76.45 -4.87 6.60
N ARG A 4 76.04 -3.92 7.46
CA ARG A 4 74.63 -3.60 7.86
C ARG A 4 74.59 -2.15 8.38
N PHE A 5 74.12 -1.17 7.62
CA PHE A 5 72.74 -0.73 7.36
C PHE A 5 72.09 0.13 8.47
N LEU A 6 71.91 1.39 8.09
CA LEU A 6 71.05 2.46 8.59
C LEU A 6 69.57 2.01 8.69
N ALA A 7 68.85 2.43 9.73
CA ALA A 7 67.38 2.47 9.70
C ALA A 7 66.86 3.61 10.61
N LEU A 8 66.57 4.73 9.96
CA LEU A 8 65.84 5.88 10.48
C LEU A 8 64.34 5.52 10.45
N ASN A 9 63.69 5.42 11.60
CA ASN A 9 62.24 5.22 11.66
C ASN A 9 61.53 6.55 11.45
N ILE A 10 61.08 6.80 10.22
CA ILE A 10 60.11 7.85 9.89
C ILE A 10 58.72 7.30 10.17
N LEU A 11 58.04 7.92 11.12
CA LEU A 11 56.65 7.67 11.46
C LEU A 11 55.75 8.33 10.40
N PHE A 12 55.16 7.53 9.51
CA PHE A 12 54.11 7.99 8.60
C PHE A 12 52.76 7.96 9.32
N PHE A 13 52.20 9.14 9.61
CA PHE A 13 50.78 9.28 9.94
C PHE A 13 49.98 9.23 8.63
N THR A 14 49.33 8.10 8.36
CA THR A 14 48.29 8.01 7.32
C THR A 14 46.95 8.45 7.92
N VAL A 15 46.48 9.62 7.49
CA VAL A 15 45.10 10.08 7.71
C VAL A 15 44.20 9.22 6.82
N VAL A 16 43.57 8.19 7.41
CA VAL A 16 42.46 7.48 6.77
C VAL A 16 41.25 8.39 6.86
N GLY A 17 41.02 9.13 5.77
CA GLY A 17 39.77 9.86 5.56
C GLY A 17 38.61 8.86 5.60
N CYS A 18 37.70 9.05 6.56
CA CYS A 18 36.42 8.38 6.61
C CYS A 18 35.59 8.75 5.38
N LEU A 19 35.65 7.93 4.33
CA LEU A 19 34.61 7.89 3.32
C LEU A 19 33.36 7.32 4.00
N SER A 20 32.47 8.23 4.40
CA SER A 20 31.11 7.87 4.76
C SER A 20 30.48 7.21 3.53
N PRO A 21 29.87 6.01 3.63
CA PRO A 21 29.15 5.45 2.51
C PRO A 21 28.00 6.40 2.17
N GLU A 22 28.02 6.93 0.95
CA GLU A 22 26.86 7.58 0.36
C GLU A 22 25.66 6.66 0.56
N LYS A 23 24.60 7.19 1.19
CA LYS A 23 23.28 6.57 1.12
C LYS A 23 22.98 6.38 -0.37
N LYS A 24 22.95 5.13 -0.84
CA LYS A 24 22.36 4.80 -2.14
C LYS A 24 20.99 5.47 -2.18
N SER A 25 20.86 6.46 -3.06
CA SER A 25 19.57 6.98 -3.49
C SER A 25 18.65 5.79 -3.76
N GLU A 26 17.40 5.83 -3.30
CA GLU A 26 16.37 4.88 -3.74
C GLU A 26 16.50 4.73 -5.26
N ASN A 27 16.70 3.50 -5.76
CA ASN A 27 16.95 3.21 -7.18
C ASN A 27 15.87 3.89 -8.04
N GLN A 28 16.19 5.05 -8.61
CA GLN A 28 15.35 5.71 -9.60
C GLN A 28 15.77 5.18 -10.96
N LEU A 29 14.80 4.73 -11.76
CA LEU A 29 15.06 4.39 -13.15
C LEU A 29 15.46 5.67 -13.92
N PRO A 30 16.36 5.55 -14.91
CA PRO A 30 16.60 6.60 -15.91
C PRO A 30 15.29 7.10 -16.52
N ASP A 31 15.25 8.39 -16.89
CA ASP A 31 14.03 9.02 -17.42
C ASP A 31 13.53 8.34 -18.71
N GLU A 32 14.42 7.79 -19.55
CA GLU A 32 14.01 7.04 -20.75
C GLU A 32 13.25 5.75 -20.47
N LEU A 33 13.32 5.24 -19.23
CA LEU A 33 12.60 4.04 -18.79
C LEU A 33 11.33 4.38 -18.01
N LYS A 34 10.87 5.64 -17.99
CA LYS A 34 9.60 6.04 -17.36
C LYS A 34 8.49 6.11 -18.39
N ALA A 35 7.26 5.83 -17.95
CA ALA A 35 6.07 6.02 -18.77
C ALA A 35 5.87 7.51 -19.05
N ASN A 36 5.46 7.82 -20.28
CA ASN A 36 5.15 9.19 -20.67
C ASN A 36 3.63 9.41 -20.52
N TRP A 37 3.27 10.30 -19.60
CA TRP A 37 1.89 10.51 -19.18
C TRP A 37 1.29 11.79 -19.74
N THR A 38 0.04 11.71 -20.16
CA THR A 38 -0.81 12.86 -20.46
C THR A 38 -2.08 12.82 -19.62
N ALA A 39 -2.81 13.92 -19.52
CA ALA A 39 -4.11 13.93 -18.84
C ALA A 39 -5.10 13.03 -19.60
N ALA A 40 -5.86 12.22 -18.86
CA ALA A 40 -6.92 11.41 -19.45
C ALA A 40 -8.01 12.32 -20.06
N PRO A 41 -8.48 12.03 -21.29
CA PRO A 41 -9.48 12.87 -21.94
C PRO A 41 -10.81 12.81 -21.20
N ASN A 42 -11.58 13.89 -21.29
CA ASN A 42 -12.96 13.99 -20.77
C ASN A 42 -13.11 13.81 -19.24
N ILE A 43 -12.01 13.95 -18.47
CA ILE A 43 -12.06 13.99 -17.00
C ILE A 43 -11.88 15.43 -16.53
N ASP A 44 -12.94 15.98 -15.95
CA ASP A 44 -12.92 17.27 -15.28
C ASP A 44 -12.66 17.07 -13.78
N VAL A 45 -11.39 17.20 -13.40
CA VAL A 45 -10.92 17.01 -12.02
C VAL A 45 -11.52 18.06 -11.08
N ASP A 46 -11.59 19.32 -11.51
CA ASP A 46 -12.14 20.41 -10.70
C ASP A 46 -13.63 20.17 -10.40
N LYS A 47 -14.39 19.70 -11.39
CA LYS A 47 -15.79 19.30 -11.18
C LYS A 47 -15.92 18.10 -10.23
N ILE A 48 -15.05 17.10 -10.33
CA ILE A 48 -15.04 15.94 -9.42
C ILE A 48 -14.70 16.34 -7.98
N ASN A 49 -13.91 17.40 -7.81
CA ASN A 49 -13.50 17.94 -6.52
C ASN A 49 -14.34 19.14 -6.05
N SER A 50 -15.44 19.46 -6.74
CA SER A 50 -16.28 20.62 -6.39
C SER A 50 -16.98 20.50 -5.03
N ASP A 51 -16.96 19.31 -4.43
CA ASP A 51 -17.49 18.99 -3.10
C ASP A 51 -16.47 19.15 -1.97
N LEU A 52 -15.19 19.43 -2.29
CA LEU A 52 -14.15 19.61 -1.27
C LEU A 52 -14.42 20.84 -0.42
N VAL A 53 -14.23 20.70 0.89
CA VAL A 53 -14.36 21.78 1.85
C VAL A 53 -13.02 22.06 2.50
N ASP A 54 -12.65 23.34 2.57
CA ASP A 54 -11.41 23.78 3.23
C ASP A 54 -11.37 23.36 4.70
N GLY A 55 -10.17 23.02 5.18
CA GLY A 55 -9.95 22.61 6.58
C GLY A 55 -10.40 21.18 6.92
N LYS A 56 -11.14 20.49 6.05
CA LYS A 56 -11.49 19.07 6.26
C LYS A 56 -10.27 18.16 6.06
N LYS A 57 -10.30 17.00 6.75
CA LYS A 57 -9.29 15.95 6.59
C LYS A 57 -9.35 15.45 5.14
N THR A 58 -8.23 15.55 4.43
CA THR A 58 -8.18 15.27 3.00
C THR A 58 -7.11 14.23 2.70
N ILE A 59 -7.44 13.28 1.82
CA ILE A 59 -6.50 12.33 1.22
C ILE A 59 -6.32 12.68 -0.25
N ASP A 60 -5.08 12.81 -0.68
CA ASP A 60 -4.77 12.97 -2.11
C ASP A 60 -4.71 11.62 -2.82
N VAL A 61 -5.37 11.54 -3.97
CA VAL A 61 -5.41 10.35 -4.83
C VAL A 61 -4.99 10.70 -6.26
N GLY A 62 -4.04 9.95 -6.82
CA GLY A 62 -3.67 10.03 -8.24
C GLY A 62 -3.98 8.72 -8.98
N ILE A 63 -4.43 8.79 -10.23
CA ILE A 63 -4.84 7.61 -11.01
C ILE A 63 -4.01 7.45 -12.29
N TYR A 64 -3.19 6.41 -12.37
CA TYR A 64 -2.48 6.02 -13.59
C TYR A 64 -3.28 4.93 -14.33
N PHE A 65 -3.75 5.27 -15.54
CA PHE A 65 -4.55 4.40 -16.40
C PHE A 65 -3.81 4.15 -17.73
N PRO A 66 -3.06 3.05 -17.89
CA PRO A 66 -2.34 2.77 -19.12
C PRO A 66 -3.25 2.67 -20.36
N SER A 67 -2.77 3.17 -21.50
CA SER A 67 -3.54 3.25 -22.75
C SER A 67 -3.31 2.09 -23.72
N ASN A 68 -2.39 1.18 -23.40
CA ASN A 68 -1.89 0.16 -24.33
C ASN A 68 -2.11 -1.28 -23.87
N PHE A 69 -3.02 -1.52 -22.92
CA PHE A 69 -3.41 -2.87 -22.55
C PHE A 69 -3.91 -3.69 -23.75
N ASP A 70 -3.90 -5.02 -23.59
CA ASP A 70 -4.43 -5.97 -24.54
C ASP A 70 -5.87 -5.60 -24.91
N GLN A 71 -6.21 -5.67 -26.20
CA GLN A 71 -7.49 -5.19 -26.74
C GLN A 71 -8.72 -5.80 -26.06
N ASN A 72 -8.60 -7.02 -25.52
CA ASN A 72 -9.69 -7.73 -24.85
C ASN A 72 -9.74 -7.50 -23.32
N PHE A 73 -8.87 -6.63 -22.78
CA PHE A 73 -8.88 -6.29 -21.36
C PHE A 73 -9.97 -5.26 -21.05
N GLU A 74 -11.14 -5.74 -20.64
CA GLU A 74 -12.32 -4.90 -20.34
C GLU A 74 -12.71 -4.90 -18.85
N LYS A 75 -11.90 -5.58 -18.01
CA LYS A 75 -12.16 -5.70 -16.58
C LYS A 75 -12.11 -4.35 -15.87
N VAL A 76 -11.28 -3.43 -16.36
CA VAL A 76 -11.20 -2.04 -15.88
C VAL A 76 -11.34 -1.12 -17.09
N THR A 77 -12.30 -0.21 -17.05
CA THR A 77 -12.44 0.88 -18.01
C THR A 77 -12.30 2.20 -17.27
N LEU A 78 -11.95 3.28 -17.98
CA LEU A 78 -11.87 4.61 -17.37
C LEU A 78 -13.19 5.00 -16.71
N ASP A 79 -14.33 4.71 -17.35
CA ASP A 79 -15.66 4.97 -16.78
C ASP A 79 -15.92 4.24 -15.48
N LYS A 80 -15.60 2.93 -15.41
CA LYS A 80 -15.72 2.12 -14.19
C LYS A 80 -14.80 2.66 -13.10
N MET A 81 -13.57 3.04 -13.46
CA MET A 81 -12.60 3.63 -12.56
C MET A 81 -13.14 4.92 -11.91
N MET A 82 -13.70 5.82 -12.73
CA MET A 82 -14.26 7.08 -12.24
C MET A 82 -15.57 6.89 -11.46
N ALA A 83 -16.42 5.93 -11.85
CA ALA A 83 -17.63 5.59 -11.11
C ALA A 83 -17.29 5.06 -9.71
N SER A 84 -16.31 4.14 -9.62
CA SER A 84 -15.84 3.58 -8.35
C SER A 84 -15.17 4.65 -7.48
N PHE A 85 -14.40 5.58 -8.06
CA PHE A 85 -13.76 6.66 -7.30
C PHE A 85 -14.79 7.65 -6.73
N LYS A 86 -15.83 8.00 -7.49
CA LYS A 86 -16.93 8.85 -7.00
C LYS A 86 -17.71 8.17 -5.88
N ALA A 87 -17.98 6.87 -6.01
CA ALA A 87 -18.58 6.09 -4.92
C ALA A 87 -17.68 6.09 -3.67
N ALA A 88 -16.35 5.99 -3.83
CA ALA A 88 -15.45 6.12 -2.69
C ALA A 88 -15.58 7.48 -2.00
N LYS A 89 -15.73 8.60 -2.74
CA LYS A 89 -16.00 9.90 -2.11
C LYS A 89 -17.30 9.88 -1.27
N GLU A 90 -18.37 9.26 -1.79
CA GLU A 90 -19.65 9.10 -1.07
C GLU A 90 -19.48 8.27 0.21
N ILE A 91 -18.76 7.14 0.13
CA ILE A 91 -18.52 6.22 1.24
C ILE A 91 -17.70 6.87 2.36
N TYR A 92 -16.70 7.67 2.01
CA TYR A 92 -15.85 8.34 2.99
C TYR A 92 -16.49 9.60 3.59
N ALA A 93 -17.45 10.24 2.92
CA ALA A 93 -18.05 11.50 3.37
C ALA A 93 -18.57 11.50 4.83
N PRO A 94 -19.24 10.43 5.33
CA PRO A 94 -19.72 10.37 6.73
C PRO A 94 -18.59 10.33 7.77
N THR A 95 -17.35 10.05 7.36
CA THR A 95 -16.19 9.92 8.26
C THR A 95 -15.49 11.24 8.55
N ASP A 96 -15.95 12.37 7.99
CA ASP A 96 -15.23 13.66 7.99
C ASP A 96 -13.85 13.58 7.31
N VAL A 97 -13.70 12.64 6.37
CA VAL A 97 -12.55 12.55 5.46
C VAL A 97 -13.05 12.70 4.03
N GLN A 98 -12.39 13.53 3.24
CA GLN A 98 -12.69 13.75 1.83
C GLN A 98 -11.53 13.27 0.96
N LEU A 99 -11.85 12.80 -0.25
CA LEU A 99 -10.86 12.37 -1.24
C LEU A 99 -10.70 13.48 -2.29
N ASN A 100 -9.47 13.95 -2.44
CA ASN A 100 -9.06 14.92 -3.46
C ASN A 100 -8.37 14.19 -4.62
N LEU A 101 -9.01 14.21 -5.79
CA LEU A 101 -8.41 13.66 -7.00
C LEU A 101 -7.37 14.65 -7.54
N LEU A 102 -6.09 14.30 -7.52
CA LEU A 102 -5.04 15.18 -8.06
C LEU A 102 -5.05 15.21 -9.58
N TRP A 103 -5.17 14.04 -10.21
CA TRP A 103 -5.14 13.88 -11.65
C TRP A 103 -5.55 12.45 -12.04
N VAL A 104 -5.93 12.31 -13.31
CA VAL A 104 -6.04 11.02 -14.00
C VAL A 104 -5.13 11.09 -15.22
N LYS A 105 -4.15 10.20 -15.29
CA LYS A 105 -3.14 10.18 -16.34
C LYS A 105 -3.27 8.92 -17.17
N THR A 106 -3.05 9.08 -18.47
CA THR A 106 -3.08 8.00 -19.46
C THR A 106 -1.85 8.06 -20.35
N GLY A 107 -1.40 6.90 -20.83
CA GLY A 107 -0.19 6.77 -21.62
C GLY A 107 0.25 5.31 -21.74
N PRO A 108 1.11 4.98 -22.72
CA PRO A 108 1.62 3.62 -22.86
C PRO A 108 2.61 3.31 -21.73
N ILE A 109 2.55 2.08 -21.22
CA ILE A 109 3.56 1.52 -20.32
C ILE A 109 4.26 0.33 -20.97
N ASN A 110 5.42 -0.09 -20.45
CA ASN A 110 6.08 -1.31 -20.89
C ASN A 110 5.14 -2.53 -20.68
N PRO A 111 4.81 -3.30 -21.73
CA PRO A 111 3.96 -4.50 -21.63
C PRO A 111 4.45 -5.55 -20.63
N ASP A 112 5.75 -5.61 -20.34
CA ASP A 112 6.31 -6.49 -19.30
C ASP A 112 5.72 -6.21 -17.90
N TYR A 113 5.13 -5.03 -17.70
CA TYR A 113 4.50 -4.62 -16.45
C TYR A 113 2.98 -4.69 -16.46
N PHE A 114 2.33 -5.17 -17.53
CA PHE A 114 0.87 -5.41 -17.52
C PHE A 114 0.45 -6.38 -16.41
N SER A 115 1.34 -7.28 -16.04
CA SER A 115 1.14 -8.19 -14.92
C SER A 115 2.36 -8.27 -14.01
N ILE A 116 2.10 -8.32 -12.70
CA ILE A 116 3.13 -8.41 -11.67
C ILE A 116 2.81 -9.49 -10.64
N GLU A 117 3.87 -10.02 -10.02
CA GLU A 117 3.77 -10.73 -8.75
C GLU A 117 4.09 -9.74 -7.64
N SER A 118 3.09 -9.45 -6.79
CA SER A 118 3.17 -8.39 -5.79
C SER A 118 4.32 -8.56 -4.81
N ASN A 119 4.54 -9.78 -4.29
CA ASN A 119 5.63 -10.11 -3.37
C ASN A 119 6.28 -11.44 -3.71
N LYS A 120 7.54 -11.60 -3.26
CA LYS A 120 8.23 -12.88 -3.28
C LYS A 120 7.38 -13.94 -2.58
N VAL A 121 7.40 -15.15 -3.12
CA VAL A 121 6.74 -16.31 -2.51
C VAL A 121 7.17 -16.44 -1.04
N PRO A 122 6.22 -16.42 -0.09
CA PRO A 122 6.54 -16.49 1.33
C PRO A 122 7.14 -17.85 1.68
N THR A 123 8.06 -17.85 2.66
CA THR A 123 8.65 -19.07 3.21
C THR A 123 7.81 -19.58 4.37
N VAL A 124 7.80 -20.90 4.58
CA VAL A 124 7.04 -21.55 5.67
C VAL A 124 7.35 -20.86 7.01
N PRO A 125 6.33 -20.49 7.80
CA PRO A 125 6.54 -19.79 9.06
C PRO A 125 7.40 -20.62 10.00
N ARG A 126 8.28 -19.96 10.75
CA ARG A 126 9.09 -20.61 11.81
C ARG A 126 8.38 -20.64 13.17
N THR A 127 7.09 -20.29 13.21
CA THR A 127 6.29 -20.19 14.44
C THR A 127 4.82 -20.41 14.14
N GLU A 128 4.15 -21.17 15.01
CA GLU A 128 2.70 -21.46 14.94
C GLU A 128 1.85 -20.46 15.74
N TYR A 129 2.48 -19.56 16.52
CA TYR A 129 1.85 -18.82 17.60
C TYR A 129 1.62 -17.33 17.32
N ALA A 130 1.57 -16.91 16.06
CA ALA A 130 1.40 -15.49 15.72
C ALA A 130 0.10 -15.26 14.95
N ASN A 131 -0.72 -14.31 15.41
CA ASN A 131 -1.79 -13.74 14.58
C ASN A 131 -1.21 -13.07 13.33
N MET A 132 -2.06 -12.78 12.35
CA MET A 132 -1.64 -12.26 11.05
C MET A 132 -0.78 -10.99 11.17
N TYR A 133 -1.15 -10.00 11.99
CA TYR A 133 -0.38 -8.76 12.10
C TYR A 133 0.97 -8.94 12.80
N VAL A 134 1.02 -9.77 13.85
CA VAL A 134 2.29 -10.10 14.52
C VAL A 134 3.19 -10.89 13.57
N HIS A 135 2.62 -11.81 12.81
CA HIS A 135 3.33 -12.57 11.79
C HIS A 135 3.90 -11.64 10.72
N SER A 136 3.09 -10.75 10.14
CA SER A 136 3.53 -9.78 9.13
C SER A 136 4.61 -8.82 9.63
N LYS A 137 4.57 -8.41 10.92
CA LYS A 137 5.67 -7.61 11.49
C LYS A 137 6.99 -8.39 11.58
N ARG A 138 6.94 -9.70 11.91
CA ARG A 138 8.13 -10.57 12.05
C ARG A 138 8.66 -11.06 10.70
N HIS A 139 7.76 -11.26 9.74
CA HIS A 139 8.01 -11.85 8.43
C HIS A 139 7.29 -11.05 7.33
N PRO A 140 7.67 -9.77 7.12
CA PRO A 140 6.98 -8.91 6.18
C PRO A 140 7.08 -9.45 4.75
N SER A 141 6.00 -9.26 3.98
CA SER A 141 6.01 -9.48 2.54
C SER A 141 7.08 -8.60 1.89
N VAL A 142 7.85 -9.14 0.96
CA VAL A 142 8.90 -8.39 0.24
C VAL A 142 8.47 -8.22 -1.20
N PRO A 143 8.36 -6.99 -1.74
CA PRO A 143 7.96 -6.81 -3.14
C PRO A 143 8.99 -7.48 -4.07
N THR A 144 8.52 -8.01 -5.20
CA THR A 144 9.44 -8.51 -6.23
C THR A 144 10.18 -7.35 -6.89
N GLN A 145 11.37 -7.59 -7.45
CA GLN A 145 12.10 -6.55 -8.18
C GLN A 145 11.27 -6.04 -9.36
N ARG A 146 10.58 -6.93 -10.08
CA ARG A 146 9.68 -6.59 -11.18
C ARG A 146 8.58 -5.62 -10.73
N THR A 147 7.98 -5.83 -9.57
CA THR A 147 6.96 -4.92 -9.02
C THR A 147 7.53 -3.55 -8.71
N LEU A 148 8.73 -3.49 -8.12
CA LEU A 148 9.40 -2.21 -7.87
C LEU A 148 9.74 -1.48 -9.18
N ASP A 149 10.21 -2.20 -10.19
CA ASP A 149 10.53 -1.63 -11.51
C ASP A 149 9.27 -1.14 -12.22
N ALA A 150 8.15 -1.87 -12.12
CA ALA A 150 6.84 -1.42 -12.61
C ALA A 150 6.41 -0.12 -11.94
N PHE A 151 6.52 -0.02 -10.61
CA PHE A 151 6.19 1.20 -9.89
C PHE A 151 7.13 2.36 -10.23
N ASN A 152 8.42 2.10 -10.42
CA ASN A 152 9.39 3.11 -10.88
C ASN A 152 9.08 3.61 -12.28
N HIS A 153 8.60 2.73 -13.16
CA HIS A 153 8.22 3.06 -14.52
C HIS A 153 6.94 3.90 -14.57
N ILE A 154 5.94 3.55 -13.74
CA ILE A 154 4.60 4.13 -13.79
C ILE A 154 4.50 5.41 -12.97
N ILE A 155 5.05 5.44 -11.75
CA ILE A 155 4.78 6.52 -10.79
C ILE A 155 5.85 7.60 -10.89
N GLU A 156 5.41 8.82 -11.19
CA GLU A 156 6.30 9.97 -11.30
C GLU A 156 6.89 10.36 -9.93
N PRO A 157 8.19 10.70 -9.87
CA PRO A 157 8.80 11.24 -8.67
C PRO A 157 8.11 12.52 -8.21
N HIS A 158 7.76 12.57 -6.93
CA HIS A 158 7.13 13.70 -6.28
C HIS A 158 7.51 13.72 -4.79
N LYS A 159 7.73 14.91 -4.23
CA LYS A 159 8.12 15.07 -2.81
C LYS A 159 7.11 14.41 -1.84
N ASP A 160 5.84 14.39 -2.23
CA ASP A 160 4.74 13.86 -1.42
C ASP A 160 4.35 12.42 -1.80
N ASN A 161 5.15 11.67 -2.60
CA ASN A 161 4.80 10.29 -2.97
C ASN A 161 4.48 9.40 -1.75
N SER A 162 5.17 9.62 -0.63
CA SER A 162 4.92 8.87 0.62
C SER A 162 3.62 9.22 1.34
N ARG A 163 2.89 10.24 0.86
CA ARG A 163 1.69 10.83 1.45
C ARG A 163 0.50 10.87 0.47
N THR A 164 0.68 10.42 -0.76
CA THR A 164 -0.36 10.34 -1.79
C THR A 164 -0.71 8.87 -2.04
N ILE A 165 -2.01 8.58 -2.18
CA ILE A 165 -2.47 7.25 -2.61
C ILE A 165 -2.48 7.22 -4.14
N TYR A 166 -1.90 6.17 -4.73
CA TYR A 166 -1.87 5.97 -6.18
C TYR A 166 -2.71 4.76 -6.57
N LEU A 167 -3.68 4.97 -7.45
CA LEU A 167 -4.45 3.91 -8.10
C LEU A 167 -3.77 3.60 -9.44
N VAL A 168 -3.06 2.47 -9.51
CA VAL A 168 -2.35 2.02 -10.70
C VAL A 168 -3.15 0.92 -11.38
N VAL A 169 -3.72 1.19 -12.56
CA VAL A 169 -4.40 0.12 -13.30
C VAL A 169 -3.37 -0.82 -13.90
N LEU A 170 -3.58 -2.13 -13.75
CA LEU A 170 -2.81 -3.22 -14.36
C LEU A 170 -3.77 -4.27 -14.92
N GLN A 171 -3.31 -5.20 -15.76
CA GLN A 171 -4.17 -6.30 -16.21
C GLN A 171 -4.34 -7.36 -15.13
N GLU A 172 -3.25 -7.72 -14.46
CA GLU A 172 -3.24 -8.82 -13.49
C GLU A 172 -2.22 -8.58 -12.38
N VAL A 173 -2.61 -8.90 -11.14
CA VAL A 173 -1.70 -8.92 -9.99
C VAL A 173 -1.88 -10.24 -9.28
N PHE A 174 -0.76 -10.94 -9.09
CA PHE A 174 -0.72 -12.18 -8.33
C PHE A 174 -0.19 -11.91 -6.92
N TYR A 175 -0.90 -12.40 -5.90
CA TYR A 175 -0.51 -12.31 -4.50
C TYR A 175 -0.26 -13.71 -3.93
N PRO A 176 1.00 -14.13 -3.78
CA PRO A 176 1.33 -15.37 -3.11
C PRO A 176 1.32 -15.20 -1.58
N PHE A 177 0.58 -16.07 -0.91
CA PHE A 177 0.51 -16.15 0.55
C PHE A 177 0.49 -17.60 1.03
N LEU A 178 0.80 -17.80 2.32
CA LEU A 178 0.74 -19.11 2.94
C LEU A 178 -0.61 -19.31 3.63
N ALA A 179 -1.19 -20.48 3.42
CA ALA A 179 -2.39 -20.92 4.10
C ALA A 179 -2.17 -22.35 4.62
N VAL A 180 -2.85 -22.67 5.71
CA VAL A 180 -2.94 -24.06 6.17
C VAL A 180 -3.91 -24.78 5.23
N ALA A 181 -3.45 -25.84 4.57
CA ALA A 181 -4.24 -26.62 3.62
C ALA A 181 -5.15 -27.61 4.35
N GLU A 182 -4.53 -28.46 5.17
CA GLU A 182 -5.14 -29.56 5.91
C GLU A 182 -4.30 -29.88 7.15
N GLY A 183 -4.92 -29.86 8.32
CA GLY A 183 -4.26 -30.12 9.61
C GLY A 183 -3.09 -29.17 9.86
N ARG A 184 -1.86 -29.66 9.61
CA ARG A 184 -0.59 -29.00 9.94
C ARG A 184 0.22 -28.57 8.71
N ASN A 185 -0.26 -28.87 7.51
CA ASN A 185 0.51 -28.65 6.29
C ASN A 185 0.29 -27.22 5.75
N TRP A 186 1.38 -26.48 5.63
CA TRP A 186 1.41 -25.20 4.94
C TRP A 186 1.45 -25.41 3.43
N MET A 187 0.61 -24.66 2.72
CA MET A 187 0.67 -24.57 1.26
C MET A 187 0.79 -23.12 0.83
N THR A 188 1.55 -22.90 -0.23
CA THR A 188 1.52 -21.62 -0.95
C THR A 188 0.26 -21.57 -1.80
N LYS A 189 -0.57 -20.55 -1.58
CA LYS A 189 -1.65 -20.16 -2.48
C LYS A 189 -1.22 -18.90 -3.21
N ALA A 190 -1.67 -18.75 -4.45
CA ALA A 190 -1.54 -17.50 -5.19
C ALA A 190 -2.92 -17.11 -5.70
N VAL A 191 -3.36 -15.91 -5.33
CA VAL A 191 -4.64 -15.35 -5.80
C VAL A 191 -4.39 -14.30 -6.85
N ARG A 192 -5.29 -14.27 -7.83
CA ARG A 192 -5.40 -13.18 -8.79
C ARG A 192 -6.32 -12.12 -8.18
N THR A 193 -5.78 -10.96 -7.86
CA THR A 193 -6.54 -9.95 -7.11
C THR A 193 -7.39 -9.09 -8.05
N GLY A 194 -8.45 -8.45 -7.52
CA GLY A 194 -9.20 -7.39 -8.22
C GLY A 194 -8.72 -5.98 -7.88
N GLY A 195 -8.17 -5.83 -6.68
CA GLY A 195 -7.34 -4.73 -6.23
C GLY A 195 -6.22 -5.30 -5.34
N MET A 196 -5.08 -4.61 -5.25
CA MET A 196 -4.04 -4.98 -4.29
C MET A 196 -3.49 -3.71 -3.66
N SER A 197 -3.75 -3.57 -2.37
CA SER A 197 -3.38 -2.40 -1.61
C SER A 197 -1.94 -2.38 -1.14
N PHE A 198 -1.06 -3.36 -1.37
CA PHE A 198 0.33 -3.34 -0.84
C PHE A 198 0.48 -2.76 0.58
N PRO A 199 -0.32 -3.22 1.56
CA PRO A 199 -0.54 -2.46 2.78
C PRO A 199 0.70 -2.48 3.67
N THR A 200 0.96 -1.38 4.37
CA THR A 200 2.16 -1.27 5.22
C THR A 200 2.16 -2.28 6.36
N TYR A 201 0.99 -2.72 6.83
CA TYR A 201 0.91 -3.79 7.83
C TYR A 201 1.44 -5.14 7.36
N SER A 202 1.46 -5.40 6.06
CA SER A 202 2.04 -6.62 5.46
C SER A 202 3.46 -6.38 4.93
N PHE A 203 3.75 -5.18 4.42
CA PHE A 203 5.03 -4.82 3.82
C PHE A 203 5.90 -3.95 4.74
N VAL A 204 5.91 -4.26 6.03
CA VAL A 204 6.55 -3.48 7.08
C VAL A 204 8.03 -3.26 6.77
N ASN A 205 8.41 -2.01 6.48
CA ASN A 205 9.76 -1.59 6.09
C ASN A 205 10.38 -2.27 4.85
N THR A 206 9.60 -3.05 4.08
CA THR A 206 10.07 -3.73 2.86
C THR A 206 9.64 -3.02 1.58
N LEU A 207 8.52 -2.28 1.63
CA LEU A 207 8.08 -1.41 0.54
C LEU A 207 8.78 -0.05 0.65
N PRO A 208 9.48 0.43 -0.40
CA PRO A 208 10.12 1.76 -0.37
C PRO A 208 9.16 2.87 0.02
N LYS A 209 9.63 3.88 0.74
CA LYS A 209 8.78 4.88 1.37
C LYS A 209 7.91 5.62 0.35
N ARG A 210 8.47 5.91 -0.83
CA ARG A 210 7.73 6.55 -1.93
C ARG A 210 6.62 5.70 -2.54
N PHE A 211 6.57 4.40 -2.27
CA PHE A 211 5.53 3.50 -2.77
C PHE A 211 4.51 3.09 -1.73
N ARG A 212 4.56 3.66 -0.51
CA ARG A 212 3.62 3.33 0.58
C ARG A 212 2.16 3.55 0.22
N GLY A 213 1.85 4.54 -0.63
CA GLY A 213 0.48 4.83 -1.07
C GLY A 213 0.03 4.06 -2.31
N VAL A 214 0.87 3.20 -2.89
CA VAL A 214 0.53 2.48 -4.13
C VAL A 214 -0.47 1.37 -3.86
N MET A 215 -1.51 1.34 -4.69
CA MET A 215 -2.35 0.18 -4.90
C MET A 215 -2.60 -0.05 -6.38
N THR A 216 -2.94 -1.27 -6.72
CA THR A 216 -3.26 -1.65 -8.09
C THR A 216 -4.73 -1.98 -8.23
N ILE A 217 -5.33 -1.66 -9.38
CA ILE A 217 -6.70 -2.05 -9.74
C ILE A 217 -6.65 -2.88 -11.03
N THR A 218 -7.21 -4.07 -10.98
CA THR A 218 -7.19 -5.05 -12.09
C THR A 218 -8.58 -5.54 -12.46
N ASN A 219 -9.57 -5.30 -11.59
CA ASN A 219 -10.94 -5.72 -11.85
C ASN A 219 -11.99 -4.81 -11.20
N LEU A 220 -12.79 -4.16 -12.06
CA LEU A 220 -14.02 -3.44 -11.70
C LEU A 220 -15.23 -3.96 -12.50
N SER A 221 -15.18 -5.19 -13.03
CA SER A 221 -16.24 -5.73 -13.88
C SER A 221 -17.47 -6.19 -13.11
N ARG A 222 -17.34 -6.42 -11.80
CA ARG A 222 -18.39 -6.89 -10.91
C ARG A 222 -19.29 -5.74 -10.47
N PRO A 223 -20.55 -5.64 -10.94
CA PRO A 223 -21.42 -4.52 -10.59
C PRO A 223 -21.71 -4.43 -9.08
N ASP A 224 -21.78 -5.58 -8.41
CA ASP A 224 -22.02 -5.69 -6.96
C ASP A 224 -20.86 -5.15 -6.11
N ARG A 225 -19.66 -5.02 -6.68
CA ARG A 225 -18.45 -4.53 -5.98
C ARG A 225 -17.93 -3.21 -6.52
N LEU A 226 -18.43 -2.76 -7.68
CA LEU A 226 -17.94 -1.57 -8.38
C LEU A 226 -17.87 -0.35 -7.45
N ARG A 227 -18.86 -0.16 -6.59
CA ARG A 227 -18.91 0.96 -5.65
C ARG A 227 -17.84 0.88 -4.56
N SER A 228 -17.65 -0.29 -3.97
CA SER A 228 -16.81 -0.47 -2.79
C SER A 228 -15.35 -0.76 -3.11
N THR A 229 -14.98 -1.28 -4.29
CA THR A 229 -13.61 -1.72 -4.58
C THR A 229 -12.55 -0.65 -4.29
N ILE A 230 -12.64 0.56 -4.88
CA ILE A 230 -11.62 1.60 -4.62
C ILE A 230 -11.66 2.05 -3.15
N ALA A 231 -12.85 2.18 -2.56
CA ALA A 231 -12.99 2.59 -1.17
C ALA A 231 -12.35 1.59 -0.21
N HIS A 232 -12.57 0.29 -0.45
CA HIS A 232 -12.02 -0.82 0.30
C HIS A 232 -10.49 -0.84 0.25
N GLU A 233 -9.92 -0.68 -0.94
CA GLU A 233 -8.46 -0.64 -1.10
C GLU A 233 -7.86 0.60 -0.43
N ILE A 234 -8.51 1.77 -0.54
CA ILE A 234 -8.12 2.98 0.23
C ILE A 234 -8.21 2.69 1.72
N GLY A 235 -9.18 1.90 2.17
CA GLY A 235 -9.32 1.47 3.55
C GLY A 235 -8.09 0.72 4.05
N HIS A 236 -7.61 -0.28 3.29
CA HIS A 236 -6.39 -1.01 3.63
C HIS A 236 -5.16 -0.10 3.76
N LYS A 237 -5.10 1.00 3.01
CA LYS A 237 -4.01 1.98 3.09
C LYS A 237 -4.17 2.98 4.22
N ALA A 238 -5.33 3.61 4.29
CA ALA A 238 -5.56 4.77 5.12
C ALA A 238 -5.85 4.35 6.57
N MET A 239 -6.65 3.30 6.78
CA MET A 239 -6.90 2.70 8.10
C MET A 239 -5.79 1.74 8.52
N ASN A 240 -5.05 1.19 7.54
CA ASN A 240 -3.96 0.24 7.75
C ASN A 240 -4.42 -1.00 8.54
N VAL A 241 -5.49 -1.62 8.04
CA VAL A 241 -6.12 -2.84 8.57
C VAL A 241 -6.39 -3.81 7.41
N SER A 242 -6.46 -5.09 7.71
CA SER A 242 -6.85 -6.14 6.78
C SER A 242 -8.37 -6.31 6.74
N HIS A 243 -8.83 -7.43 6.17
CA HIS A 243 -10.22 -7.82 6.23
C HIS A 243 -10.61 -8.14 7.67
N GLU A 244 -11.18 -7.17 8.36
CA GLU A 244 -11.60 -7.28 9.74
C GLU A 244 -12.83 -6.39 9.99
N TYR A 245 -13.72 -6.80 10.88
CA TYR A 245 -14.93 -6.02 11.21
C TYR A 245 -15.62 -6.56 12.46
N MET A 246 -15.86 -5.72 13.47
CA MET A 246 -16.55 -6.07 14.73
C MET A 246 -16.00 -7.34 15.41
N ASP A 247 -16.63 -8.49 15.24
CA ASP A 247 -16.21 -9.77 15.82
C ASP A 247 -15.42 -10.66 14.85
N THR A 248 -15.22 -10.20 13.60
CA THR A 248 -14.49 -10.90 12.55
C THR A 248 -13.01 -10.57 12.59
N ASP A 249 -12.19 -11.55 12.97
CA ASP A 249 -10.73 -11.43 13.05
C ASP A 249 -10.03 -11.33 11.69
N PRO A 250 -8.85 -10.68 11.65
CA PRO A 250 -8.17 -10.35 10.41
C PRO A 250 -7.66 -11.58 9.64
N GLU A 251 -8.03 -11.69 8.37
CA GLU A 251 -7.51 -12.69 7.43
C GLU A 251 -7.16 -12.10 6.04
N ASN A 252 -6.61 -12.95 5.16
CA ASN A 252 -6.27 -12.57 3.80
C ASN A 252 -7.49 -12.37 2.89
N GLU A 253 -8.58 -13.12 3.11
CA GLU A 253 -9.84 -13.00 2.36
C GLU A 253 -11.01 -13.36 3.28
N ILE A 254 -12.00 -12.48 3.43
CA ILE A 254 -13.21 -12.77 4.24
C ILE A 254 -14.46 -12.29 3.50
N PHE A 255 -15.36 -13.23 3.19
CA PHE A 255 -16.65 -12.97 2.57
C PHE A 255 -17.73 -12.97 3.65
N ALA A 256 -18.07 -11.79 4.14
CA ALA A 256 -19.07 -11.58 5.17
C ALA A 256 -19.77 -10.23 4.95
N GLU A 257 -20.98 -10.11 5.48
CA GLU A 257 -21.75 -8.87 5.43
C GLU A 257 -21.30 -7.87 6.49
N GLY A 258 -21.47 -6.58 6.18
CA GLY A 258 -21.09 -5.47 7.05
C GLY A 258 -19.62 -5.06 6.89
N GLY A 259 -19.39 -3.79 7.16
CA GLY A 259 -18.09 -3.13 7.15
C GLY A 259 -17.52 -2.93 5.75
N LEU A 260 -16.89 -1.78 5.53
CA LEU A 260 -16.14 -1.51 4.30
C LEU A 260 -15.03 -2.54 4.04
N MET A 261 -14.45 -3.12 5.10
CA MET A 261 -13.25 -3.95 5.00
C MET A 261 -13.52 -5.44 4.77
N LEU A 262 -14.77 -5.89 4.62
CA LEU A 262 -15.09 -7.28 4.27
C LEU A 262 -15.50 -7.39 2.79
N TYR A 263 -15.47 -8.60 2.21
CA TYR A 263 -15.95 -8.86 0.85
C TYR A 263 -17.47 -9.05 0.77
N GLY A 264 -18.21 -8.13 1.39
CA GLY A 264 -19.68 -8.01 1.35
C GLY A 264 -20.14 -6.69 0.76
N ALA A 265 -21.41 -6.33 1.00
CA ALA A 265 -22.00 -5.07 0.53
C ALA A 265 -21.82 -3.89 1.52
N GLY A 266 -21.11 -4.10 2.64
CA GLY A 266 -20.87 -3.08 3.66
C GLY A 266 -20.06 -1.90 3.11
N GLU A 267 -20.44 -0.69 3.53
CA GLU A 267 -19.78 0.57 3.17
C GLU A 267 -19.37 1.35 4.44
N GLU A 268 -19.70 0.84 5.62
CA GLU A 268 -19.50 1.55 6.88
C GLU A 268 -18.05 1.48 7.39
N ILE A 269 -17.61 2.61 7.93
CA ILE A 269 -16.34 2.77 8.65
C ILE A 269 -16.70 3.11 10.10
N PRO A 270 -16.88 2.11 10.97
CA PRO A 270 -17.37 2.33 12.32
C PRO A 270 -16.31 2.97 13.23
N SER A 271 -16.76 3.63 14.30
CA SER A 271 -15.91 4.24 15.32
C SER A 271 -15.91 3.43 16.61
N GLY A 272 -14.99 3.77 17.51
CA GLY A 272 -14.89 3.17 18.83
C GLY A 272 -14.39 1.72 18.81
N GLU A 273 -14.26 1.15 20.01
CA GLU A 273 -13.76 -0.21 20.20
C GLU A 273 -14.64 -1.27 19.51
N ALA A 274 -15.97 -1.11 19.57
CA ALA A 274 -16.91 -1.99 18.88
C ALA A 274 -16.72 -1.97 17.35
N GLY A 275 -16.33 -0.81 16.80
CA GLY A 275 -15.94 -0.64 15.40
C GLY A 275 -14.47 -0.94 15.09
N ARG A 276 -13.74 -1.57 16.03
CA ARG A 276 -12.30 -1.83 15.92
C ARG A 276 -11.45 -0.58 15.65
N TRP A 277 -11.94 0.59 16.09
CA TRP A 277 -11.29 1.87 15.91
C TRP A 277 -11.02 2.26 14.45
N HIS A 278 -11.78 1.74 13.48
CA HIS A 278 -11.54 1.99 12.05
C HIS A 278 -11.52 3.49 11.74
N LEU A 279 -12.51 4.26 12.23
CA LEU A 279 -12.57 5.70 12.04
C LEU A 279 -11.39 6.44 12.67
N GLU A 280 -11.01 6.08 13.89
CA GLU A 280 -9.92 6.71 14.61
C GLU A 280 -8.58 6.44 13.93
N ARG A 281 -8.36 5.20 13.47
CA ARG A 281 -7.17 4.83 12.68
C ARG A 281 -7.14 5.58 11.35
N LEU A 282 -8.29 5.72 10.67
CA LEU A 282 -8.41 6.55 9.48
C LEU A 282 -7.96 7.99 9.79
N HIS A 283 -8.45 8.61 10.86
CA HIS A 283 -8.11 9.99 11.22
C HIS A 283 -6.65 10.22 11.59
N LEU A 284 -5.95 9.18 12.04
CA LEU A 284 -4.50 9.19 12.34
C LEU A 284 -3.63 8.87 11.12
N SER A 285 -4.24 8.53 9.99
CA SER A 285 -3.54 8.10 8.78
C SER A 285 -2.46 9.10 8.33
N PRO A 286 -1.23 8.64 8.03
CA PRO A 286 -0.20 9.48 7.42
C PRO A 286 -0.59 10.08 6.06
N PHE A 287 -1.61 9.54 5.39
CA PHE A 287 -2.12 10.04 4.10
C PHE A 287 -3.12 11.20 4.25
N ILE A 288 -3.47 11.59 5.48
CA ILE A 288 -4.39 12.68 5.73
C ILE A 288 -3.62 13.98 6.00
N TYR A 289 -4.11 15.06 5.41
CA TYR A 289 -3.74 16.42 5.75
C TYR A 289 -4.96 17.31 5.98
N ARG A 290 -4.71 18.51 6.51
CA ARG A 290 -5.63 19.65 6.45
C ARG A 290 -4.91 20.84 5.82
N LEU A 291 -5.66 21.72 5.19
CA LEU A 291 -5.12 23.01 4.76
C LEU A 291 -5.10 23.96 5.96
N ASN A 292 -3.99 24.67 6.14
CA ASN A 292 -3.94 25.81 7.05
C ASN A 292 -4.52 27.07 6.39
N SER A 293 -4.53 28.20 7.11
CA SER A 293 -5.05 29.49 6.61
C SER A 293 -4.36 29.98 5.33
N ASP A 294 -3.12 29.54 5.08
CA ASP A 294 -2.31 29.95 3.94
C ASP A 294 -2.41 28.95 2.77
N GLY A 295 -3.30 27.96 2.86
CA GLY A 295 -3.48 26.91 1.86
C GLY A 295 -2.36 25.86 1.84
N GLN A 296 -1.50 25.81 2.86
CA GLN A 296 -0.45 24.81 2.98
C GLN A 296 -0.98 23.53 3.64
N LYS A 297 -0.49 22.38 3.17
CA LYS A 297 -0.85 21.07 3.73
C LYS A 297 -0.13 20.82 5.05
N ILE A 298 -0.90 20.64 6.11
CA ILE A 298 -0.43 20.10 7.39
C ILE A 298 -0.81 18.62 7.43
N TRP A 299 0.19 17.77 7.20
CA TRP A 299 0.03 16.32 7.24
C TRP A 299 -0.01 15.80 8.68
N ASN A 300 -0.74 14.69 8.87
CA ASN A 300 -0.58 13.87 10.06
C ASN A 300 0.85 13.32 10.19
N GLU A 301 1.22 12.87 11.40
CA GLU A 301 2.53 12.26 11.66
C GLU A 301 2.81 11.09 10.68
N ASP A 302 4.09 10.86 10.36
CA ASP A 302 4.48 9.64 9.63
C ASP A 302 4.45 8.43 10.57
N TYR A 303 4.41 7.23 9.99
CA TYR A 303 4.65 6.00 10.72
C TYR A 303 5.96 6.02 11.50
N ARG A 304 5.96 5.51 12.73
CA ARG A 304 7.14 5.47 13.59
C ARG A 304 7.94 4.18 13.43
N GLU A 305 7.26 3.08 13.14
CA GLU A 305 7.85 1.74 12.99
C GLU A 305 7.57 1.11 11.62
N GLY A 306 7.30 1.93 10.61
CA GLY A 306 7.10 1.48 9.24
C GLY A 306 5.69 1.05 8.88
N GLY A 307 4.70 1.36 9.75
CA GLY A 307 3.29 1.21 9.45
C GLY A 307 2.76 -0.21 9.63
N HIS A 308 3.31 -0.97 10.59
CA HIS A 308 2.64 -2.19 11.03
C HIS A 308 1.32 -1.88 11.75
N TYR A 309 0.44 -2.87 11.93
CA TYR A 309 -0.87 -2.65 12.57
C TYR A 309 -0.76 -1.99 13.96
N TYR A 310 0.20 -2.44 14.76
CA TYR A 310 0.51 -1.92 16.10
C TYR A 310 1.43 -0.68 16.11
N ASP A 311 1.61 0.03 15.00
CA ASP A 311 2.58 1.16 14.92
C ASP A 311 2.25 2.19 16.01
N PRO A 312 3.24 2.74 16.73
CA PRO A 312 2.97 3.60 17.88
C PRO A 312 2.13 4.84 17.58
N ILE A 313 1.97 5.25 16.31
CA ILE A 313 1.03 6.31 15.93
C ILE A 313 -0.42 6.01 16.32
N TYR A 314 -0.79 4.73 16.42
CA TYR A 314 -2.16 4.31 16.74
C TYR A 314 -2.45 4.28 18.25
N GLY A 315 -1.43 4.35 19.11
CA GLY A 315 -1.60 4.37 20.56
C GLY A 315 -2.47 3.22 21.07
N ASP A 316 -3.59 3.56 21.71
CA ASP A 316 -4.59 2.62 22.26
C ASP A 316 -5.64 2.16 21.23
N LYS A 317 -5.56 2.60 19.97
CA LYS A 317 -6.48 2.28 18.86
C LYS A 317 -6.05 1.01 18.12
N VAL A 318 -5.79 -0.04 18.90
CA VAL A 318 -5.33 -1.35 18.43
C VAL A 318 -6.04 -2.45 19.20
N ARG A 319 -6.26 -3.60 18.56
CA ARG A 319 -6.69 -4.83 19.22
C ARG A 319 -5.61 -5.89 19.10
N TYR A 320 -5.40 -6.65 20.16
CA TYR A 320 -4.57 -7.84 20.11
C TYR A 320 -5.43 -9.04 19.72
N PHE A 321 -4.97 -9.77 18.72
CA PHE A 321 -5.67 -10.93 18.19
C PHE A 321 -5.01 -12.21 18.69
N ASP A 322 -5.83 -13.21 18.96
CA ASP A 322 -5.34 -14.55 19.23
C ASP A 322 -4.71 -15.15 17.97
N SER A 323 -3.73 -16.03 18.17
CA SER A 323 -3.26 -16.86 17.05
C SER A 323 -4.35 -17.85 16.64
N LYS A 324 -4.23 -18.43 15.44
CA LYS A 324 -4.98 -19.65 15.12
C LYS A 324 -4.75 -20.65 16.26
N PRO A 325 -5.78 -21.43 16.68
CA PRO A 325 -5.63 -22.36 17.78
C PRO A 325 -4.43 -23.28 17.54
N PRO A 326 -3.61 -23.57 18.57
CA PRO A 326 -2.52 -24.52 18.45
C PRO A 326 -3.06 -25.90 18.05
N ILE A 327 -2.17 -26.77 17.59
CA ILE A 327 -2.49 -28.18 17.37
C ILE A 327 -3.18 -28.71 18.64
N LYS A 328 -4.33 -29.39 18.47
CA LYS A 328 -5.07 -29.96 19.61
C LYS A 328 -4.13 -30.89 20.40
N GLU A 329 -4.27 -30.90 21.72
CA GLU A 329 -3.42 -31.70 22.61
C GLU A 329 -3.47 -33.21 22.35
N ASP A 330 -4.49 -33.69 21.64
CA ASP A 330 -4.73 -35.12 21.34
C ASP A 330 -4.04 -35.62 20.05
N TRP A 331 -3.07 -34.88 19.52
CA TRP A 331 -2.27 -35.23 18.34
C TRP A 331 -0.94 -35.90 18.62
#